data_AF-A0A2A3J094-F1
#
_entry.id   AF-A0A2A3J094-F1
#
_cell.length_a   1.000
_cell.length_b   1.000
_cell.length_c   1.000
_cell.angle_alpha   90.00
_cell.angle_beta   90.00
_cell.angle_gamma   90.00
#
_symmetry.space_group_name_H-M   'P 1'
#
loop_
_entity.id
_entity.type
_entity.pdbx_description
1 polymer ?
#
loop_
_entity_poly.entity_id
_entity_poly.type
_entity_poly.pdbx_seq_one_letter_code
_entity_poly.pdbx_strand_id
1 'polypeptide(L)'
;MQRNTKRQLRVIDASFVALGPSGVAIRDRLKHLTPDDEKVLRLVGEHLGRLASLDLKDRCADGLDHSTDTWAARKQGLTAESSSRWAGSITKATHDQWALSRRCQLAHIQGLEAGVRTLMHRLSLPLGEKGTKKAAGGYRSKSEWFQKGTVTFG
;
A
#
# COMPACT_ATOMS: atom_id res chain seq x y z
N MET A 1 -60.61 11.54 -26.66
CA MET A 1 -60.14 12.54 -25.68
C MET A 1 -59.19 11.85 -24.70
N GLN A 2 -57.88 11.85 -25.00
CA GLN A 2 -56.87 11.14 -24.22
C GLN A 2 -56.50 11.94 -22.96
N ARG A 3 -56.63 11.35 -21.76
CA ARG A 3 -56.13 11.95 -20.52
C ARG A 3 -54.68 11.51 -20.33
N ASN A 4 -53.78 12.49 -20.39
CA ASN A 4 -52.36 12.34 -20.10
C ASN A 4 -52.16 12.22 -18.58
N THR A 5 -52.09 11.00 -18.05
CA THR A 5 -51.70 10.76 -16.65
C THR A 5 -50.19 10.79 -16.53
N LYS A 6 -49.62 12.00 -16.42
CA LYS A 6 -48.23 12.17 -15.99
C LYS A 6 -48.08 11.58 -14.58
N ARG A 7 -47.28 10.52 -14.48
CA ARG A 7 -46.91 9.86 -13.22
C ARG A 7 -46.24 10.91 -12.31
N GLN A 8 -46.92 11.32 -11.24
CA GLN A 8 -46.35 12.25 -10.26
C GLN A 8 -45.07 11.63 -9.68
N LEU A 9 -43.94 12.30 -9.91
CA LEU A 9 -42.66 11.92 -9.32
C LEU A 9 -42.69 12.33 -7.84
N ARG A 10 -42.19 11.45 -6.96
CA ARG A 10 -42.04 11.78 -5.54
C ARG A 10 -41.10 12.97 -5.39
N VAL A 11 -41.47 13.89 -4.51
CA VAL A 11 -40.59 15.00 -4.10
C VAL A 11 -39.36 14.40 -3.42
N ILE A 12 -38.18 14.77 -3.91
CA ILE A 12 -36.91 14.38 -3.28
C ILE A 12 -36.64 15.39 -2.17
N ASP A 13 -36.45 14.90 -0.94
CA ASP A 13 -36.09 15.75 0.21
C ASP A 13 -34.77 16.50 -0.02
N ALA A 14 -34.60 17.61 0.69
CA ALA A 14 -33.38 18.41 0.62
C ALA A 14 -32.14 17.57 0.95
N SER A 15 -31.08 17.71 0.14
CA SER A 15 -29.78 17.11 0.40
C SER A 15 -29.29 17.51 1.79
N PHE A 16 -28.94 16.53 2.62
CA PHE A 16 -28.30 16.77 3.91
C PHE A 16 -26.93 16.10 3.96
N VAL A 17 -26.02 16.69 4.73
CA VAL A 17 -24.70 16.11 4.96
C VAL A 17 -24.82 15.12 6.12
N ALA A 18 -24.74 13.83 5.82
CA ALA A 18 -24.57 12.82 6.86
C ALA A 18 -23.18 12.97 7.48
N LEU A 19 -23.09 12.86 8.80
CA LEU A 19 -21.79 12.75 9.47
C LEU A 19 -21.04 11.55 8.87
N GLY A 20 -19.79 11.78 8.48
CA GLY A 20 -18.94 10.71 7.94
C GLY A 20 -18.85 9.56 8.93
N PRO A 21 -18.78 8.31 8.46
CA PRO A 21 -18.67 7.16 9.36
C PRO A 21 -17.46 7.36 10.28
N SER A 22 -17.69 7.42 11.59
CA SER A 22 -16.60 7.33 12.56
C SER A 22 -16.08 5.90 12.48
N GLY A 23 -14.90 5.72 11.89
CA GLY A 23 -14.28 4.41 11.77
C GLY A 23 -13.98 3.85 13.16
N VAL A 24 -14.84 2.98 13.68
CA VAL A 24 -14.58 2.25 14.92
C VAL A 24 -13.71 1.04 14.56
N ALA A 25 -12.45 1.05 14.98
CA ALA A 25 -11.60 -0.12 14.93
C ALA A 25 -11.86 -0.99 16.17
N ILE A 26 -12.77 -1.96 16.04
CA ILE A 26 -12.98 -2.96 17.10
C ILE A 26 -11.85 -3.99 16.99
N ARG A 27 -10.98 -4.03 18.00
CA ARG A 27 -10.02 -5.10 18.19
C ARG A 27 -10.50 -5.98 19.32
N ASP A 28 -10.71 -7.25 19.03
CA ASP A 28 -11.02 -8.26 20.03
C ASP A 28 -10.02 -9.43 19.90
N ARG A 29 -9.88 -10.21 20.97
CA ARG A 29 -9.04 -11.41 21.01
C ARG A 29 -9.94 -12.62 21.02
N LEU A 30 -9.61 -13.61 20.19
CA LEU A 30 -10.23 -14.93 20.31
C LEU A 30 -9.77 -15.55 21.63
N LYS A 31 -10.70 -15.82 22.54
CA LYS A 31 -10.45 -16.46 23.84
C LYS A 31 -11.11 -17.83 23.86
N HIS A 32 -10.57 -18.73 24.67
CA HIS A 32 -11.12 -20.08 24.89
C HIS A 32 -11.30 -20.90 23.60
N LEU A 33 -10.34 -20.79 22.67
CA LEU A 33 -10.32 -21.61 21.46
C LEU A 33 -10.15 -23.08 21.83
N THR A 34 -11.01 -23.92 21.28
CA THR A 34 -10.81 -25.36 21.31
C THR A 34 -9.72 -25.76 20.30
N PRO A 35 -9.13 -26.96 20.42
CA PRO A 35 -8.21 -27.48 19.40
C PRO A 35 -8.81 -27.50 17.99
N ASP A 36 -10.12 -27.73 17.86
CA ASP A 36 -10.82 -27.73 16.58
C ASP A 36 -10.96 -26.31 16.01
N ASP A 37 -11.25 -25.31 16.85
CA ASP A 37 -11.29 -23.90 16.41
C ASP A 37 -9.93 -23.46 15.87
N GLU A 38 -8.84 -23.81 16.56
CA GLU A 38 -7.49 -23.51 16.09
C GLU A 38 -7.20 -24.16 14.74
N LYS A 39 -7.62 -25.41 14.55
CA LYS A 39 -7.46 -26.13 13.29
C LYS A 39 -8.20 -25.43 12.16
N VAL A 40 -9.46 -25.03 12.39
CA VAL A 40 -10.27 -24.30 11.41
C VAL A 40 -9.61 -22.97 11.07
N LEU A 41 -9.13 -22.20 12.06
CA LEU A 41 -8.47 -20.92 11.83
C LEU A 41 -7.19 -21.07 11.01
N ARG A 42 -6.39 -22.11 11.23
CA ARG A 42 -5.20 -22.40 10.42
C ARG A 42 -5.58 -22.72 8.98
N LEU A 43 -6.56 -23.59 8.76
CA LEU A 43 -7.02 -23.98 7.42
C LEU A 43 -7.60 -22.79 6.65
N VAL A 44 -8.42 -21.96 7.31
CA VAL A 44 -8.97 -20.74 6.71
C VAL A 44 -7.85 -19.74 6.41
N GLY A 45 -6.91 -19.56 7.34
CA GLY A 45 -5.75 -18.68 7.14
C GLY A 45 -4.88 -19.12 5.96
N GLU A 46 -4.60 -20.41 5.83
CA GLU A 46 -3.86 -20.99 4.72
C GLU A 46 -4.58 -20.78 3.39
N HIS A 47 -5.88 -21.09 3.33
CA HIS A 47 -6.68 -20.90 2.11
C HIS A 47 -6.75 -19.43 1.69
N LEU A 48 -7.07 -18.52 2.61
CA LEU A 48 -7.15 -17.09 2.31
C LEU A 48 -5.78 -16.48 1.99
N GLY A 49 -4.72 -16.96 2.65
CA GLY A 49 -3.34 -16.56 2.36
C GLY A 49 -2.88 -16.97 0.96
N ARG A 50 -3.22 -18.20 0.54
CA ARG A 50 -3.00 -18.67 -0.84
C ARG A 50 -3.73 -17.79 -1.85
N LEU A 51 -5.03 -17.54 -1.64
CA LEU A 51 -5.83 -16.68 -2.52
C LEU A 51 -5.27 -15.25 -2.60
N ALA A 52 -4.89 -14.66 -1.48
CA ALA A 52 -4.28 -13.33 -1.45
C ALA A 52 -2.94 -13.27 -2.17
N SER A 53 -2.12 -14.32 -2.07
CA SER A 53 -0.84 -14.41 -2.76
C SER A 53 -1.00 -14.53 -4.28
N LEU A 54 -1.97 -15.31 -4.74
CA LEU A 54 -2.31 -15.43 -6.17
C LEU A 54 -2.84 -14.11 -6.71
N ASP A 55 -3.77 -13.48 -6.00
CA ASP A 55 -4.32 -12.18 -6.39
C ASP A 55 -3.26 -11.07 -6.41
N LEU A 56 -2.33 -11.08 -5.44
CA LEU A 56 -1.19 -10.16 -5.44
C LEU A 56 -0.25 -10.41 -6.63
N LYS A 57 0.00 -11.66 -7.00
CA LYS A 57 0.79 -11.99 -8.20
C LYS A 57 0.15 -11.38 -9.46
N ASP A 58 -1.15 -11.57 -9.63
CA ASP A 58 -1.87 -11.03 -10.79
C ASP A 58 -1.91 -9.49 -10.74
N ARG A 59 -2.12 -8.89 -9.57
CA ARG A 59 -2.04 -7.44 -9.40
C ARG A 59 -0.65 -6.91 -9.72
N CYS A 60 0.42 -7.61 -9.37
CA CYS A 60 1.77 -7.22 -9.76
C CYS A 60 1.96 -7.25 -11.28
N ALA A 61 1.38 -8.25 -11.97
CA ALA A 61 1.44 -8.37 -13.42
C ALA A 61 0.68 -7.24 -14.15
N ASP A 62 -0.43 -6.75 -13.57
CA ASP A 62 -1.15 -5.58 -14.09
C ASP A 62 -0.28 -4.31 -14.13
N GLY A 63 0.80 -4.23 -13.34
CA GLY A 63 1.70 -3.09 -13.35
C GLY A 63 0.98 -1.74 -13.15
N LEU A 64 1.26 -0.78 -14.04
CA LEU A 64 0.61 0.54 -14.08
C LEU A 64 -0.75 0.52 -14.79
N ASP A 65 -1.06 -0.53 -15.55
CA ASP A 65 -2.22 -0.64 -16.44
C ASP A 65 -3.46 -1.20 -15.73
N HIS A 66 -3.57 -0.98 -14.41
CA HIS A 66 -4.72 -1.46 -13.67
C HIS A 66 -5.99 -0.70 -14.06
N SER A 67 -7.10 -1.42 -14.22
CA SER A 67 -8.39 -0.82 -14.54
C SER A 67 -9.49 -1.32 -13.62
N THR A 68 -10.65 -0.68 -13.68
CA THR A 68 -11.86 -1.20 -13.02
C THR A 68 -12.26 -2.57 -13.54
N ASP A 69 -11.93 -2.88 -14.78
CA ASP A 69 -12.26 -4.15 -15.42
C ASP A 69 -11.34 -5.27 -14.93
N THR A 70 -10.01 -5.02 -14.86
CA THR A 70 -9.08 -6.00 -14.29
C THR A 70 -9.36 -6.22 -12.81
N TRP A 71 -9.76 -5.17 -12.08
CA TRP A 71 -10.26 -5.29 -10.72
C TRP A 71 -11.49 -6.19 -10.62
N ALA A 72 -12.50 -5.95 -11.45
CA ALA A 72 -13.74 -6.72 -11.44
C ALA A 72 -13.48 -8.21 -11.77
N ALA A 73 -12.65 -8.48 -12.77
CA ALA A 73 -12.27 -9.83 -13.17
C ALA A 73 -11.56 -10.59 -12.04
N ARG A 74 -10.55 -9.99 -11.41
CA ARG A 74 -9.84 -10.60 -10.26
C ARG A 74 -10.80 -10.88 -9.10
N LYS A 75 -11.65 -9.90 -8.75
CA LYS A 75 -12.65 -10.07 -7.68
C LYS A 75 -13.64 -11.19 -8.00
N GLN A 76 -14.08 -11.31 -9.26
CA GLN A 76 -14.98 -12.38 -9.70
C GLN A 76 -14.31 -13.75 -9.56
N GLY A 77 -13.06 -13.89 -10.00
CA GLY A 77 -12.27 -15.12 -9.83
C GLY A 77 -12.17 -15.54 -8.37
N LEU A 78 -11.81 -14.61 -7.49
CA LEU A 78 -11.76 -14.87 -6.04
C LEU A 78 -13.12 -15.23 -5.43
N THR A 79 -14.21 -14.66 -5.96
CA THR A 79 -15.57 -14.97 -5.49
C THR A 79 -15.99 -16.40 -5.84
N ALA A 80 -15.38 -17.03 -6.85
CA ALA A 80 -15.61 -18.45 -7.13
C ALA A 80 -14.97 -19.37 -6.08
N GLU A 81 -13.86 -18.95 -5.46
CA GLU A 81 -13.11 -19.72 -4.45
C GLU A 81 -13.36 -19.27 -3.00
N SER A 82 -14.17 -18.23 -2.79
CA SER A 82 -14.39 -17.62 -1.48
C SER A 82 -15.73 -16.86 -1.42
N SER A 83 -16.04 -16.23 -0.28
CA SER A 83 -17.20 -15.33 -0.21
C SER A 83 -16.93 -14.01 -0.93
N SER A 84 -17.97 -13.36 -1.44
CA SER A 84 -17.85 -12.03 -2.08
C SER A 84 -17.25 -10.95 -1.15
N ARG A 85 -17.45 -11.08 0.17
CA ARG A 85 -16.84 -10.22 1.20
C ARG A 85 -15.34 -10.46 1.30
N TRP A 86 -14.90 -11.72 1.35
CA TRP A 86 -13.48 -12.06 1.38
C TRP A 86 -12.77 -11.68 0.08
N ALA A 87 -13.37 -11.97 -1.07
CA ALA A 87 -12.86 -11.54 -2.37
C ALA A 87 -12.67 -10.01 -2.43
N GLY A 88 -13.67 -9.24 -1.98
CA GLY A 88 -13.58 -7.78 -1.88
C GLY A 88 -12.46 -7.30 -0.95
N SER A 89 -12.33 -7.88 0.24
CA SER A 89 -11.26 -7.54 1.18
C SER A 89 -9.87 -7.90 0.64
N ILE A 90 -9.71 -9.06 0.00
CA ILE A 90 -8.44 -9.52 -0.58
C ILE A 90 -8.01 -8.57 -1.71
N THR A 91 -8.86 -8.37 -2.73
CA THR A 91 -8.55 -7.48 -3.87
C THR A 91 -8.17 -6.06 -3.43
N LYS A 92 -8.83 -5.53 -2.39
CA LYS A 92 -8.48 -4.25 -1.80
C LYS A 92 -7.13 -4.29 -1.09
N ALA A 93 -6.90 -5.27 -0.22
CA ALA A 93 -5.66 -5.39 0.54
C ALA A 93 -4.44 -5.54 -0.38
N THR A 94 -4.52 -6.39 -1.41
CA THR A 94 -3.43 -6.62 -2.37
C THR A 94 -3.15 -5.38 -3.23
N HIS A 95 -4.19 -4.65 -3.64
CA HIS A 95 -4.03 -3.38 -4.35
C HIS A 95 -3.35 -2.32 -3.47
N ASP A 96 -3.82 -2.16 -2.22
CA ASP A 96 -3.25 -1.20 -1.27
C ASP A 96 -1.80 -1.56 -0.93
N GLN A 97 -1.49 -2.87 -0.78
CA GLN A 97 -0.14 -3.38 -0.58
C GLN A 97 0.78 -3.07 -1.76
N TRP A 98 0.36 -3.35 -2.99
CA TRP A 98 1.13 -3.02 -4.19
C TRP A 98 1.44 -1.52 -4.27
N ALA A 99 0.42 -0.68 -4.03
CA ALA A 99 0.57 0.77 -4.08
C ALA A 99 1.53 1.29 -3.00
N LEU A 100 1.46 0.72 -1.79
CA LEU A 100 2.40 1.04 -0.71
C LEU A 100 3.83 0.63 -1.08
N SER A 101 4.04 -0.60 -1.56
CA SER A 101 5.36 -1.09 -1.96
C SER A 101 6.00 -0.21 -3.04
N ARG A 102 5.22 0.26 -4.02
CA ARG A 102 5.71 1.19 -5.06
C ARG A 102 6.13 2.53 -4.50
N ARG A 103 5.38 3.10 -3.55
CA ARG A 103 5.77 4.36 -2.88
C ARG A 103 7.04 4.17 -2.03
N CYS A 104 7.15 3.06 -1.29
CA CYS A 104 8.35 2.75 -0.53
C CYS A 104 9.58 2.57 -1.44
N GLN A 105 9.43 1.89 -2.58
CA GLN A 105 10.49 1.72 -3.56
C GLN A 105 10.96 3.07 -4.13
N LEU A 106 10.03 3.96 -4.49
CA LEU A 106 10.36 5.30 -4.97
C LEU A 106 11.11 6.12 -3.90
N ALA A 107 10.62 6.11 -2.66
CA ALA A 107 11.26 6.82 -1.55
C ALA A 107 12.68 6.28 -1.28
N HIS A 108 12.88 4.96 -1.38
CA HIS A 108 14.19 4.34 -1.25
C HIS A 108 15.16 4.80 -2.35
N ILE A 109 14.72 4.78 -3.62
CA ILE A 109 15.52 5.27 -4.76
C ILE A 109 15.90 6.74 -4.55
N GLN A 110 14.94 7.59 -4.19
CA GLN A 110 15.19 9.01 -3.91
C GLN A 110 16.18 9.21 -2.77
N GLY A 111 16.11 8.38 -1.73
CA GLY A 111 17.06 8.34 -0.62
C GLY A 111 18.47 7.98 -1.09
N LEU A 112 18.62 6.94 -1.91
CA LEU A 112 19.90 6.54 -2.50
C LEU A 112 20.49 7.66 -3.37
N GLU A 113 19.69 8.24 -4.27
CA GLU A 113 20.14 9.33 -5.12
C GLU A 113 20.57 10.57 -4.32
N ALA A 114 19.83 10.93 -3.26
CA ALA A 114 20.20 12.02 -2.36
C ALA A 114 21.52 11.71 -1.62
N GLY A 115 21.71 10.46 -1.21
CA GLY A 115 22.96 9.97 -0.64
C GLY A 115 24.13 10.11 -1.62
N VAL A 116 23.97 9.63 -2.86
CA VAL A 116 24.99 9.76 -3.92
C VAL A 116 25.32 11.23 -4.19
N ARG A 117 24.32 12.10 -4.35
CA ARG A 117 24.54 13.55 -4.53
C ARG A 117 25.32 14.16 -3.36
N THR A 118 24.98 13.76 -2.14
CA THR A 118 25.70 14.22 -0.94
C THR A 118 27.16 13.76 -0.95
N LEU A 119 27.42 12.48 -1.27
CA LEU A 119 28.79 11.95 -1.36
C LEU A 119 29.60 12.68 -2.44
N MET A 120 29.04 12.80 -3.65
CA MET A 120 29.69 13.51 -4.76
C MET A 120 30.00 14.97 -4.40
N HIS A 121 29.07 15.67 -3.75
CA HIS A 121 29.31 17.02 -3.26
C HIS A 121 30.47 17.07 -2.27
N ARG A 122 30.47 16.23 -1.23
CA ARG A 122 31.54 16.23 -0.22
C ARG A 122 32.91 15.86 -0.78
N LEU A 123 32.95 15.00 -1.80
CA LEU A 123 34.19 14.62 -2.51
C LEU A 123 34.72 15.74 -3.40
N SER A 124 33.86 16.62 -3.90
CA SER A 124 34.27 17.78 -4.71
C SER A 124 34.91 18.91 -3.89
N LEU A 125 34.77 18.88 -2.56
CA LEU A 125 35.29 19.92 -1.66
C LEU A 125 36.67 19.54 -1.09
N PRO A 126 37.51 20.54 -0.76
CA PRO A 126 38.75 20.30 -0.02
C PRO A 126 38.50 19.56 1.31
N LEU A 127 39.51 18.81 1.76
CA LEU A 127 39.46 18.18 3.08
C LEU A 127 39.39 19.26 4.17
N GLY A 128 38.49 19.06 5.13
CA GLY A 128 38.25 20.01 6.22
C GLY A 128 37.37 21.21 5.85
N GLU A 129 36.92 21.33 4.59
CA GLU A 129 36.05 22.42 4.15
C GLU A 129 34.75 22.41 4.96
N LYS A 130 34.42 23.56 5.57
CA LYS A 130 33.23 23.67 6.42
C LYS A 130 31.96 23.74 5.58
N GLY A 131 30.95 22.99 6.01
CA GLY A 131 29.61 23.06 5.40
C GLY A 131 28.87 24.34 5.76
N THR A 132 27.75 24.53 5.08
CA THR A 132 26.78 25.59 5.41
C THR A 132 25.57 25.00 6.13
N LYS A 133 24.61 25.85 6.55
CA LYS A 133 23.33 25.38 7.08
C LYS A 133 22.52 24.51 6.11
N LYS A 134 22.80 24.61 4.80
CA LYS A 134 22.04 23.93 3.74
C LYS A 134 22.82 22.82 3.03
N ALA A 135 24.13 22.72 3.24
CA ALA A 135 24.99 21.77 2.54
C ALA A 135 26.12 21.25 3.44
N ALA A 136 26.40 19.95 3.35
CA ALA A 136 27.51 19.34 4.08
C ALA A 136 28.86 19.81 3.53
N GLY A 137 29.83 20.02 4.42
CA GLY A 137 31.22 20.32 4.03
C GLY A 137 31.98 19.08 3.58
N GLY A 138 33.24 19.28 3.20
CA GLY A 138 34.15 18.19 2.85
C GLY A 138 34.32 17.16 3.97
N TYR A 139 35.01 16.06 3.67
CA TYR A 139 35.42 15.11 4.72
C TYR A 139 36.45 15.76 5.65
N ARG A 140 36.41 15.45 6.96
CA ARG A 140 37.32 16.08 7.93
C ARG A 140 38.76 15.60 7.77
N SER A 141 38.95 14.37 7.26
CA SER A 141 40.26 13.77 7.03
C SER A 141 40.19 12.70 5.93
N LYS A 142 41.36 12.29 5.40
CA LYS A 142 41.47 11.14 4.50
C LYS A 142 40.97 9.84 5.16
N SER A 143 41.20 9.66 6.46
CA SER A 143 40.74 8.46 7.19
C SER A 143 39.22 8.37 7.29
N GLU A 144 38.52 9.49 7.55
CA GLU A 144 37.05 9.53 7.52
C GLU A 144 36.52 9.16 6.14
N TRP A 145 37.20 9.62 5.08
CA TRP A 145 36.83 9.30 3.70
C TRP A 145 36.94 7.80 3.41
N PHE A 146 38.06 7.15 3.75
CA PHE A 146 38.26 5.71 3.50
C PHE A 146 37.33 4.82 4.34
N GLN A 147 37.08 5.16 5.60
CA GLN A 147 36.17 4.36 6.45
C GLN A 147 34.71 4.50 6.02
N LYS A 148 34.28 5.68 5.58
CA LYS A 148 32.89 5.91 5.14
C LYS A 148 32.61 5.44 3.71
N GLY A 149 33.61 4.97 2.97
CA GLY A 149 33.43 4.23 1.72
C GLY A 149 32.89 2.80 1.92
N THR A 150 33.00 2.28 3.15
CA THR A 150 32.47 0.96 3.55
C THR A 150 31.10 1.16 4.22
N VAL A 151 30.13 1.70 3.50
CA VAL A 151 28.73 1.73 3.97
C VAL A 151 28.04 0.50 3.42
N THR A 152 27.87 -0.51 4.27
CA THR A 152 26.91 -1.60 4.06
C THR A 152 25.51 -1.01 4.01
N PHE A 153 24.88 -1.09 2.83
CA PHE A 153 23.46 -0.81 2.66
C PHE A 153 22.66 -1.98 3.24
N GLY A 154 22.03 -1.76 4.39
CA GLY A 154 21.06 -2.68 5.00
C GLY A 154 19.64 -2.24 4.74
#